data_AF-A0A7X8VS72-F1
#
_entry.id   AF-A0A7X8VS72-F1
#
_cell.length_a   1.000
_cell.length_b   1.000
_cell.length_c   1.000
_cell.angle_alpha   90.00
_cell.angle_beta   90.00
_cell.angle_gamma   90.00
#
_symmetry.space_group_name_H-M   'P 1'
#
loop_
_entity.id
_entity.type
_entity.pdbx_description
1 polymer ?
#
loop_
_entity_poly.entity_id
_entity_poly.type
_entity_poly.pdbx_seq_one_letter_code
_entity_poly.pdbx_strand_id
1 'polypeptide(L)'
;MAYLLDANVFIQAKNFHYGMDFCPGFWRWLILAGESGLAFSIDKVFEELDAGNDELKAWAREHKSLFVHSDAGLAAHLVLPAAIPIKC
;
A
#
# COMPACT_ATOMS: atom_id res chain seq x y z
N MET A 1 -10.86 10.38 5.50
CA MET A 1 -10.07 10.87 4.35
C MET A 1 -9.20 9.71 3.90
N ALA A 2 -9.17 9.37 2.61
CA ALA A 2 -8.29 8.32 2.12
C ALA A 2 -6.91 8.88 1.72
N TYR A 3 -5.87 8.05 1.80
CA TYR A 3 -4.48 8.39 1.50
C TYR A 3 -4.01 7.67 0.24
N LEU A 4 -3.34 8.42 -0.64
CA LEU A 4 -2.66 7.84 -1.81
C LEU A 4 -1.18 7.65 -1.48
N LEU A 5 -0.71 6.42 -1.60
CA LEU A 5 0.67 6.02 -1.29
C LEU A 5 1.54 6.03 -2.55
N ASP A 6 2.70 6.68 -2.44
CA ASP A 6 3.74 6.71 -3.46
C ASP A 6 4.72 5.52 -3.32
N ALA A 7 5.40 5.15 -4.41
CA ALA A 7 6.41 4.08 -4.42
C ALA A 7 7.49 4.27 -3.34
N ASN A 8 7.89 5.53 -3.10
CA ASN A 8 8.92 5.87 -2.13
C ASN A 8 8.53 5.47 -0.70
N VAL A 9 7.24 5.51 -0.34
CA VAL A 9 6.77 5.05 0.98
C VAL A 9 7.12 3.58 1.19
N PHE A 10 6.91 2.73 0.18
CA PHE A 10 7.22 1.31 0.24
C PHE A 10 8.73 1.05 0.21
N ILE A 11 9.46 1.74 -0.68
CA ILE A 11 10.90 1.55 -0.85
C ILE A 11 11.67 1.96 0.41
N GLN A 12 11.36 3.13 0.99
CA GLN A 12 12.02 3.58 2.23
C GLN A 12 11.58 2.79 3.46
N ALA A 13 10.31 2.37 3.53
CA ALA A 13 9.87 1.46 4.57
C ALA A 13 10.72 0.18 4.55
N LYS A 14 10.85 -0.48 3.40
CA LYS A 14 11.64 -1.72 3.28
C LYS A 14 13.13 -1.50 3.61
N ASN A 15 13.75 -0.44 3.09
CA ASN A 15 15.20 -0.23 3.18
C ASN A 15 15.68 0.30 4.54
N PHE A 16 14.87 1.06 5.28
CA PHE A 16 15.36 1.81 6.45
C PHE A 16 14.52 1.63 7.70
N HIS A 17 13.21 1.86 7.62
CA HIS A 17 12.39 2.08 8.82
C HIS A 17 11.57 0.86 9.25
N TYR A 18 11.17 0.02 8.30
CA TYR A 18 10.20 -1.06 8.47
C TYR A 18 10.56 -2.24 7.56
N GLY A 19 11.77 -2.78 7.66
CA GLY A 19 12.14 -4.01 6.94
C GLY A 19 11.10 -5.11 7.22
N MET A 20 10.71 -5.89 6.20
CA MET A 20 9.57 -6.81 6.30
C MET A 20 9.75 -7.85 7.41
N ASP A 21 10.98 -8.33 7.60
CA ASP A 21 11.35 -9.26 8.66
C ASP A 21 11.40 -8.62 10.05
N PHE A 22 11.70 -7.32 10.12
CA PHE A 22 11.89 -6.59 11.38
C PHE A 22 10.58 -6.01 11.93
N CYS A 23 9.72 -5.50 11.05
CA CYS A 23 8.44 -4.88 11.44
C CYS A 23 7.30 -5.31 10.50
N PRO A 24 6.84 -6.58 10.61
CA PRO A 24 5.73 -7.06 9.78
C PRO A 24 4.40 -6.34 10.08
N GLY A 25 4.28 -5.71 11.26
CA GLY A 25 3.09 -4.96 11.66
C GLY A 25 2.76 -3.79 10.73
N PHE A 26 3.78 -3.09 10.21
CA PHE A 26 3.57 -2.01 9.24
C PHE A 26 2.97 -2.54 7.93
N TRP A 27 3.53 -3.62 7.39
CA TRP A 27 3.08 -4.23 6.14
C TRP A 27 1.67 -4.82 6.29
N ARG A 28 1.37 -5.43 7.44
CA ARG A 28 0.03 -5.89 7.76
C ARG A 28 -0.96 -4.73 7.87
N TRP A 29 -0.55 -3.62 8.46
CA TRP A 29 -1.39 -2.42 8.56
C TRP A 29 -1.71 -1.83 7.18
N LEU A 30 -0.76 -1.81 6.25
CA LEU A 30 -1.00 -1.35 4.87
C LEU A 30 -2.11 -2.15 4.18
N ILE A 31 -2.12 -3.47 4.36
CA ILE A 31 -3.17 -4.34 3.82
C ILE A 31 -4.53 -3.99 4.42
N LEU A 32 -4.60 -3.89 5.75
CA LEU A 32 -5.84 -3.53 6.46
C LEU A 32 -6.34 -2.13 6.06
N ALA A 33 -5.43 -1.18 5.83
CA ALA A 33 -5.75 0.15 5.38
C ALA A 33 -6.27 0.17 3.93
N GLY A 34 -5.76 -0.71 3.07
CA GLY A 34 -6.31 -0.98 1.74
C GLY A 34 -7.73 -1.52 1.80
N GLU A 35 -7.95 -2.55 2.60
CA GLU A 35 -9.27 -3.17 2.77
C GLU A 35 -10.32 -2.22 3.37
N SER A 36 -9.90 -1.29 4.23
CA SER A 36 -10.80 -0.30 4.83
C SER A 36 -11.04 0.95 3.95
N GLY A 37 -10.39 1.03 2.78
CA GLY A 37 -10.39 2.22 1.92
C GLY A 37 -9.65 3.42 2.53
N LEU A 38 -8.83 3.22 3.57
CA LEU A 38 -8.08 4.29 4.22
C LEU A 38 -6.83 4.67 3.42
N ALA A 39 -6.12 3.69 2.86
CA ALA A 39 -4.92 3.94 2.08
C ALA A 39 -4.87 3.02 0.86
N PHE A 40 -4.51 3.56 -0.29
CA PHE A 40 -4.34 2.79 -1.51
C PHE A 40 -3.19 3.37 -2.33
N SER A 41 -2.74 2.65 -3.35
CA SER A 41 -1.74 3.14 -4.29
C SER A 41 -2.25 2.97 -5.73
N ILE A 42 -1.49 3.43 -6.72
CA ILE A 42 -1.90 3.37 -8.13
C ILE A 42 -1.11 2.31 -8.90
N ASP A 43 -1.68 1.87 -10.01
CA ASP A 43 -1.05 0.99 -11.00
C ASP A 43 0.38 1.40 -11.38
N LYS A 44 0.67 2.69 -11.58
CA LYS A 44 2.03 3.16 -11.87
C LYS A 44 3.03 2.83 -10.75
N VAL A 45 2.60 2.99 -9.50
CA VAL A 45 3.43 2.61 -8.35
C VAL A 45 3.62 1.09 -8.31
N PHE A 46 2.57 0.31 -8.61
CA PHE A 46 2.72 -1.14 -8.75
C PHE A 46 3.77 -1.51 -9.80
N GLU A 47 3.76 -0.88 -10.97
CA GLU A 47 4.74 -1.12 -12.05
C GLU A 47 6.17 -0.79 -11.58
N GLU A 48 6.36 0.31 -10.84
CA GLU A 48 7.65 0.67 -10.26
C GLU A 48 8.15 -0.38 -9.25
N LEU A 49 7.27 -0.89 -8.39
CA LEU A 49 7.63 -1.94 -7.43
C LEU A 49 7.86 -3.28 -8.13
N ASP A 50 7.11 -3.60 -9.19
CA ASP A 50 7.27 -4.84 -9.95
C ASP A 50 8.56 -4.87 -10.78
N ALA A 51 9.04 -3.70 -11.23
CA ALA A 51 10.32 -3.55 -11.89
C ALA A 51 11.53 -3.80 -10.96
N GLY A 52 11.30 -3.82 -9.65
CA GLY A 52 12.28 -4.21 -8.65
C GLY A 52 12.74 -5.68 -8.77
N ASN A 53 13.68 -6.08 -7.91
CA ASN A 53 14.18 -7.46 -7.86
C ASN A 53 14.38 -7.96 -6.42
N ASP A 54 13.48 -7.56 -5.52
CA ASP A 54 13.56 -7.84 -4.09
C ASP A 54 12.24 -8.40 -3.53
N GLU A 55 12.21 -8.61 -2.21
CA GLU A 55 11.02 -9.05 -1.47
C GLU A 55 9.80 -8.12 -1.66
N LEU A 56 10.03 -6.83 -1.95
CA LEU A 56 8.97 -5.86 -2.16
C LEU A 56 8.19 -6.12 -3.45
N LYS A 57 8.87 -6.62 -4.49
CA LYS A 57 8.20 -7.11 -5.70
C LYS A 57 7.25 -8.26 -5.40
N ALA A 58 7.70 -9.25 -4.64
CA ALA A 58 6.87 -10.40 -4.29
C ALA A 58 5.64 -9.96 -3.49
N TRP A 59 5.85 -9.09 -2.50
CA TRP A 59 4.79 -8.49 -1.71
C TRP A 59 3.78 -7.69 -2.54
N ALA A 60 4.25 -6.83 -3.46
CA ALA A 60 3.37 -6.03 -4.31
C ALA A 60 2.49 -6.92 -5.21
N ARG A 61 3.03 -8.02 -5.74
CA ARG A 61 2.27 -9.00 -6.53
C ARG A 61 1.20 -9.73 -5.72
N GLU A 62 1.52 -10.09 -4.48
CA GLU A 62 0.58 -10.75 -3.57
C GLU A 62 -0.57 -9.82 -3.16
N HIS A 63 -0.27 -8.53 -2.97
CA HIS A 63 -1.24 -7.53 -2.50
C HIS A 63 -1.70 -6.58 -3.61
N LYS A 64 -1.94 -7.12 -4.81
CA LYS A 64 -2.35 -6.34 -5.98
C LYS A 64 -3.65 -5.54 -5.77
N SER A 65 -4.52 -5.97 -4.85
CA SER A 65 -5.75 -5.27 -4.48
C SER A 65 -5.52 -3.88 -3.85
N LEU A 66 -4.31 -3.60 -3.34
CA LEU A 66 -3.94 -2.28 -2.82
C LEU A 66 -3.77 -1.23 -3.93
N PHE A 67 -3.56 -1.67 -5.17
CA PHE A 67 -3.24 -0.81 -6.31
C PHE A 67 -4.47 -0.63 -7.20
N VAL A 68 -5.00 0.58 -7.24
CA VAL A 68 -6.15 0.95 -8.07
C VAL A 68 -5.69 1.53 -9.40
N HIS A 69 -6.53 1.41 -10.43
CA HIS A 69 -6.21 1.97 -11.73
C HIS A 69 -6.22 3.50 -11.66
N SER A 70 -5.24 4.15 -12.28
CA SER A 70 -5.14 5.61 -12.30
C SER A 70 -6.06 6.18 -13.39
N ASP A 71 -7.38 6.03 -13.21
CA ASP A 71 -8.40 6.56 -14.11
C ASP A 71 -9.21 7.71 -13.47
N ALA A 72 -10.12 8.33 -14.24
CA ALA A 72 -10.93 9.46 -13.78
C ALA A 72 -11.80 9.13 -12.54
N GLY A 73 -12.03 7.85 -12.25
CA GLY A 73 -12.72 7.32 -11.07
C GLY A 73 -11.89 7.28 -9.79
N LEU A 74 -10.62 7.69 -9.79
CA LEU A 74 -9.78 7.74 -8.58
C LEU A 74 -10.43 8.59 -7.46
N ALA A 75 -11.16 9.65 -7.84
CA ALA A 75 -11.88 10.50 -6.91
C ALA A 75 -12.97 9.76 -6.12
N ALA A 76 -13.54 8.67 -6.67
CA ALA A 76 -14.55 7.86 -5.98
C ALA A 76 -13.95 7.04 -4.82
N HIS A 77 -12.64 6.77 -4.86
CA HIS A 77 -11.93 6.07 -3.78
C HIS A 77 -11.53 7.00 -2.62
N LEU A 78 -11.68 8.33 -2.77
CA LEU A 78 -11.38 9.31 -1.73
C LEU A 78 -12.54 9.51 -0.72
N VAL A 79 -13.62 8.74 -0.86
CA VAL A 79 -14.78 8.76 0.05
C VAL A 79 -14.39 8.22 1.42
N LEU A 80 -15.01 8.74 2.48
CA LEU A 80 -14.59 8.53 3.87
C LEU A 80 -14.47 7.03 4.23
N PRO A 81 -13.29 6.56 4.67
CA PRO A 81 -13.07 5.19 5.07
C PRO A 81 -13.78 4.85 6.38
N ALA A 82 -14.18 3.59 6.53
CA ALA A 82 -14.61 3.04 7.81
C ALA A 82 -13.43 3.03 8.79
N ALA A 83 -13.70 3.32 10.08
CA ALA A 83 -12.66 3.32 11.11
C ALA A 83 -12.00 1.94 11.21
N ILE A 84 -10.66 1.89 11.12
CA ILE A 84 -9.89 0.67 11.34
C ILE A 84 -9.81 0.41 12.86
N PRO A 85 -10.35 -0.69 13.38
CA PRO A 85 -10.10 -1.07 14.77
C PRO A 85 -8.69 -1.64 14.89
N ILE A 86 -7.70 -0.78 15.11
CA ILE A 86 -6.33 -1.22 15.43
C ILE A 86 -6.36 -1.68 16.90
N LYS A 87 -6.54 -2.99 17.13
CA LYS A 87 -6.25 -3.57 18.46
C LYS A 87 -4.75 -3.84 18.52
N CYS A 88 -4.06 -3.06 19.36
CA CYS A 88 -2.73 -3.41 19.86
C CYS A 88 -2.77 -4.74 20.62
#